data_AF-A0AAU2JZY0-F1
#
_entry.id   AF-A0AAU2JZY0-F1
#
_cell.length_a   1.000
_cell.length_b   1.000
_cell.length_c   1.000
_cell.angle_alpha   90.00
_cell.angle_beta   90.00
_cell.angle_gamma   90.00
#
_symmetry.space_group_name_H-M   'P 1'
#
loop_
_entity.id
_entity.type
_entity.pdbx_description
1 polymer ?
#
loop_
_entity_poly.entity_id
_entity_poly.type
_entity_poly.pdbx_seq_one_letter_code
_entity_poly.pdbx_strand_id
1 'polypeptide(L)' 'MDDMLDVLLDGVTEPRLKLISGDEARALMVLLGVLDDEEQPEEIRRAAGEMRFRLSSRLA' A
#
# COMPACT_ATOMS: atom_id res chain seq x y z
N MET A 1 6.12 6.67 13.47
CA MET A 1 6.44 6.91 12.05
C MET A 1 7.20 5.71 11.51
N ASP A 2 8.20 5.20 12.24
CA ASP A 2 8.83 3.89 11.97
C ASP A 2 7.82 2.73 11.86
N ASP A 3 6.93 2.55 12.84
CA ASP A 3 5.98 1.43 12.82
C ASP A 3 5.09 1.37 11.57
N MET A 4 4.76 2.53 10.97
CA MET A 4 3.94 2.58 9.76
C MET A 4 4.76 2.23 8.52
N LEU A 5 6.00 2.73 8.44
CA LEU A 5 6.91 2.38 7.37
C LEU A 5 7.23 0.88 7.41
N ASP A 6 7.47 0.31 8.59
CA ASP A 6 7.72 -1.12 8.78
C ASP A 6 6.54 -1.98 8.28
N VAL A 7 5.31 -1.62 8.67
CA VAL A 7 4.10 -2.32 8.19
C VAL A 7 3.94 -2.22 6.67
N LEU A 8 4.26 -1.07 6.08
CA LEU A 8 4.21 -0.91 4.62
C LEU A 8 5.28 -1.75 3.94
N LEU A 9 6.52 -1.76 4.45
CA LEU A 9 7.63 -2.54 3.90
C LEU A 9 7.38 -4.05 4.03
N ASP A 10 6.81 -4.51 5.13
CA ASP A 10 6.34 -5.89 5.29
C ASP A 10 5.27 -6.22 4.24
N GLY A 11 4.30 -5.33 4.04
CA GLY A 11 3.28 -5.49 3.00
C GLY A 11 3.85 -5.51 1.57
N VAL A 12 4.84 -4.66 1.28
CA VAL A 12 5.56 -4.60 -0.01
C VAL A 12 6.36 -5.87 -0.25
N THR A 13 6.98 -6.44 0.78
CA THR A 13 7.82 -7.63 0.65
C THR A 13 7.02 -8.94 0.69
N GLU A 14 5.79 -8.93 1.23
CA GLU A 14 4.91 -10.10 1.30
C GLU A 14 4.59 -10.66 -0.10
N PRO A 15 5.05 -11.88 -0.45
CA PRO A 15 4.86 -12.44 -1.80
C PRO A 15 3.39 -12.64 -2.18
N ARG A 16 2.51 -12.87 -1.20
CA ARG A 16 1.08 -13.12 -1.42
C ARG A 16 0.22 -12.24 -0.52
N LEU A 17 -0.02 -11.00 -0.96
CA LEU A 17 -1.07 -10.16 -0.37
C LEU A 17 -2.41 -10.91 -0.39
N LYS A 18 -2.90 -11.34 0.77
CA LYS A 18 -4.19 -12.03 0.90
C LYS A 18 -5.26 -11.00 1.18
N LEU A 19 -5.89 -10.51 0.13
CA LEU A 19 -7.16 -9.79 0.24
C LEU A 19 -8.29 -10.82 0.20
N ILE A 20 -9.28 -10.66 1.07
CA ILE A 20 -10.44 -11.54 1.16
C ILE A 20 -11.40 -11.22 0.01
N SER A 21 -11.43 -9.97 -0.47
CA SER A 21 -12.25 -9.56 -1.62
C SER A 21 -11.66 -8.44 -2.47
N GLY A 22 -12.23 -8.24 -3.67
CA GLY A 22 -11.90 -7.08 -4.52
C GLY A 22 -12.32 -5.73 -3.93
N ASP A 23 -13.35 -5.71 -3.07
CA ASP A 23 -13.76 -4.48 -2.38
C ASP A 23 -12.77 -4.05 -1.31
N GLU A 24 -12.19 -5.00 -0.57
CA GLU A 24 -11.09 -4.73 0.36
C GLU A 24 -9.86 -4.18 -0.36
N ALA A 25 -9.57 -4.71 -1.55
CA ALA A 25 -8.50 -4.21 -2.40
C ALA A 25 -8.72 -2.74 -2.79
N ARG A 26 -9.95 -2.40 -3.19
CA ARG A 26 -10.34 -1.03 -3.54
C ARG A 26 -10.28 -0.09 -2.34
N ALA A 27 -10.76 -0.52 -1.18
CA ALA A 27 -10.68 0.25 0.05
C ALA A 27 -9.22 0.52 0.45
N LEU A 28 -8.36 -0.49 0.35
CA LEU A 28 -6.93 -0.34 0.63
C LEU A 28 -6.24 0.59 -0.37
N MET A 29 -6.59 0.55 -1.66
CA MET A 29 -6.06 1.51 -2.64
C MET A 29 -6.39 2.97 -2.29
N VAL A 30 -7.59 3.24 -1.76
CA VAL A 30 -7.98 4.59 -1.31
C VAL A 30 -7.14 5.02 -0.11
N LEU A 31 -6.98 4.15 0.89
CA LEU A 31 -6.18 4.45 2.08
C LEU A 31 -4.71 4.70 1.74
N LEU A 32 -4.13 3.88 0.85
CA LEU A 32 -2.77 4.09 0.36
C LEU A 32 -2.64 5.39 -0.45
N GLY A 33 -3.73 5.87 -1.08
CA GLY A 33 -3.74 7.16 -1.75
C GLY A 33 -3.68 8.36 -0.81
N VAL A 34 -4.13 8.20 0.45
CA VAL A 34 -3.94 9.21 1.50
C VAL A 34 -2.47 9.29 1.93
N LEU A 35 -1.73 8.20 1.80
CA LEU A 35 -0.30 8.14 2.14
C LEU A 35 0.62 8.68 1.03
N ASP A 36 0.08 9.01 -0.13
CA ASP A 36 0.78 9.63 -1.26
C ASP A 36 0.82 11.17 -1.16
N ASP A 37 0.62 11.69 0.04
CA ASP A 37 0.58 13.12 0.34
C ASP A 37 2.00 13.70 0.50
N GLU A 38 2.23 14.92 -0.01
CA GLU A 38 3.55 15.57 0.04
C GLU A 38 4.06 15.85 1.47
N GLU A 39 3.18 15.87 2.47
CA GLU A 39 3.50 16.00 3.89
C GLU A 39 4.05 14.69 4.50
N GLN A 40 3.87 13.54 3.83
CA GLN A 40 4.43 12.26 4.28
C GLN A 40 5.92 12.15 3.96
N PRO A 41 6.69 11.42 4.78
CA PRO A 41 8.06 11.05 4.44
C PRO A 41 8.14 10.31 3.10
N GLU A 42 9.21 10.56 2.34
CA GLU A 42 9.41 9.98 1.01
C GLU A 42 9.37 8.44 1.04
N GLU A 43 9.92 7.80 2.08
CA GLU A 43 9.89 6.34 2.18
C GLU A 43 8.46 5.80 2.31
N ILE A 44 7.59 6.52 3.03
CA ILE A 44 6.17 6.17 3.19
C ILE A 44 5.43 6.34 1.87
N ARG A 45 5.61 7.48 1.19
CA ARG A 45 4.99 7.71 -0.13
C ARG A 45 5.39 6.63 -1.13
N ARG A 46 6.69 6.33 -1.19
CA ARG A 46 7.23 5.30 -2.08
C ARG A 46 6.65 3.92 -1.78
N ALA A 47 6.65 3.51 -0.52
CA ALA A 47 6.11 2.21 -0.12
C ALA A 47 4.60 2.10 -0.40
N ALA A 48 3.84 3.17 -0.14
CA ALA A 48 2.42 3.23 -0.44
C ALA A 48 2.13 3.15 -1.95
N GLY A 49 2.89 3.88 -2.78
CA GLY A 49 2.81 3.82 -4.23
C GLY A 49 3.11 2.41 -4.79
N GLU A 50 4.14 1.75 -4.24
CA GLU A 50 4.49 0.38 -4.61
C GLU A 50 3.38 -0.62 -4.25
N MET A 51 2.80 -0.52 -3.05
CA MET A 51 1.64 -1.34 -2.67
C MET A 51 0.44 -1.10 -3.59
N ARG A 52 0.12 0.15 -3.93
CA ARG A 52 -0.97 0.47 -4.88
C ARG A 52 -0.75 -0.16 -6.24
N PHE A 53 0.48 -0.10 -6.76
CA PHE A 53 0.83 -0.73 -8.03
C PHE A 53 0.61 -2.24 -7.99
N ARG A 54 1.09 -2.90 -6.93
CA ARG A 54 0.93 -4.36 -6.75
C ARG A 54 -0.52 -4.79 -6.58
N LEU A 55 -1.36 -3.98 -5.96
CA LEU A 55 -2.80 -4.23 -5.86
C LEU A 55 -3.52 -4.03 -7.19
N SER A 56 -3.20 -2.95 -7.90
CA SER A 56 -3.83 -2.61 -9.18
C SER A 56 -3.57 -3.68 -10.24
N SER A 57 -2.35 -4.21 -10.31
CA SER A 57 -1.98 -5.27 -11.27
C SER A 57 -2.69 -6.61 -11.03
N ARG A 58 -3.31 -6.81 -9.86
CA ARG A 58 -4.09 -8.00 -9.53
C ARG A 58 -5.60 -7.83 -9.69
N LEU A 59 -6.08 -6.58 -9.75
CA LEU A 59 -7.48 -6.26 -9.96
C LEU A 59 -7.84 -6.12 -11.44
N ALA A 60 -6.85 -5.89 -12.30
CA ALA A 60 -6.97 -5.90 -13.76
C ALA A 60 -7.07 -7.32 -14.31
#